data_AF-X1TZS7-F1
#
_entry.id   AF-X1TZS7-F1
#
_cell.length_a   1.000
_cell.length_b   1.000
_cell.length_c   1.000
_cell.angle_alpha   90.00
_cell.angle_beta   90.00
_cell.angle_gamma   90.00
#
_symmetry.space_group_name_H-M   'P 1'
#
loop_
_entity.id
_entity.type
_entity.pdbx_description
1 polymer ?
#
loop_
_entity_poly.entity_id
_entity_poly.type
_entity_poly.pdbx_seq_one_letter_code
_entity_poly.pdbx_strand_id
1 'polypeptide(L)'
;MPAHEIHTKTLADHPLEVIPAMDDEHIPPEIARDTEVDSKIVTHKDDASAHHAKYTDAEADARADAKVATHDGLASPHAAATAIGGKTLGLADGGIAVLPEATEGQVLKRGAAGWEAGGVPAEITVYKAETEPAIAADAVAMWCDTANTRSWLIFGTDGTVGGNKKVEM
;
A
#
# COMPACT_ATOMS: atom_id res chain seq x y z
N MET A 1 15.61 -67.74 -66.54
CA MET A 1 14.90 -66.80 -65.64
C MET A 1 15.18 -65.40 -66.16
N PRO A 2 14.17 -64.56 -66.45
CA PRO A 2 14.42 -63.22 -66.97
C PRO A 2 15.10 -62.38 -65.89
N ALA A 3 16.17 -61.69 -66.24
CA ALA A 3 16.80 -60.72 -65.35
C ALA A 3 15.85 -59.54 -65.15
N HIS A 4 15.57 -59.18 -63.89
CA HIS A 4 14.87 -57.95 -63.57
C HIS A 4 15.93 -56.83 -63.49
N GLU A 5 15.94 -55.94 -64.47
CA GLU A 5 16.76 -54.73 -64.42
C GLU A 5 16.16 -53.74 -63.42
N ILE A 6 17.03 -53.14 -62.62
CA ILE A 6 16.68 -52.04 -61.72
C ILE A 6 16.56 -50.78 -62.58
N HIS A 7 15.34 -50.28 -62.76
CA HIS A 7 15.09 -49.05 -63.49
C HIS A 7 15.47 -47.84 -62.61
N THR A 8 16.72 -47.38 -62.70
CA THR A 8 17.15 -46.13 -62.04
C THR A 8 16.71 -44.95 -62.90
N LYS A 9 15.71 -44.20 -62.44
CA LYS A 9 15.31 -42.95 -63.09
C LYS A 9 16.26 -41.82 -62.70
N THR A 10 16.72 -41.07 -63.69
CA THR A 10 17.67 -39.97 -63.55
C THR A 10 16.97 -38.61 -63.69
N LEU A 11 17.67 -37.52 -63.40
CA LEU A 11 17.17 -36.16 -63.69
C LEU A 11 16.94 -35.91 -65.19
N ALA A 12 17.49 -36.74 -66.08
CA ALA A 12 17.15 -36.69 -67.50
C ALA A 12 15.74 -37.27 -67.79
N ASP A 13 15.28 -38.22 -66.99
CA ASP A 13 13.93 -38.80 -67.07
C ASP A 13 12.89 -37.93 -66.34
N HIS A 14 13.35 -37.10 -65.40
CA HIS A 14 12.55 -36.14 -64.63
C HIS A 14 13.28 -34.80 -64.54
N PRO A 15 13.27 -33.98 -65.62
CA PRO A 15 13.92 -32.68 -65.60
C PRO A 15 13.32 -31.80 -64.50
N LEU A 16 14.16 -30.98 -63.85
CA LEU A 16 13.73 -30.09 -62.75
C LEU A 16 12.61 -29.12 -63.17
N GLU A 17 12.47 -28.85 -64.47
CA GLU A 17 11.36 -28.08 -65.07
C GLU A 17 9.99 -28.77 -64.92
N VAL A 18 9.96 -30.07 -64.62
CA VAL A 18 8.74 -30.86 -64.37
C VAL A 18 8.38 -30.88 -62.88
N ILE A 19 9.28 -30.45 -62.00
CA ILE A 19 8.91 -30.18 -60.61
C ILE A 19 8.27 -28.79 -60.62
N PRO A 20 6.96 -28.65 -60.34
CA PRO A 20 6.34 -27.35 -60.27
C PRO A 20 7.13 -26.50 -59.27
N ALA A 21 7.53 -25.30 -59.67
CA ALA A 21 7.90 -24.31 -58.69
C ALA A 21 6.68 -24.18 -57.77
N MET A 22 6.83 -24.40 -56.47
CA MET A 22 5.78 -24.12 -55.49
C MET A 22 5.62 -22.60 -55.41
N ASP A 23 5.00 -22.04 -56.44
CA ASP A 23 4.57 -20.66 -56.45
C ASP A 23 3.26 -20.53 -55.67
N ASP A 24 2.86 -19.29 -55.51
CA ASP A 24 1.64 -18.91 -54.81
C ASP A 24 0.39 -19.64 -55.35
N GLU A 25 0.32 -20.01 -56.65
CA GLU A 25 -0.83 -20.74 -57.24
C GLU A 25 -1.00 -22.16 -56.71
N HIS A 26 0.04 -22.73 -56.10
CA HIS A 26 0.01 -24.04 -55.47
C HIS A 26 -0.43 -24.01 -54.00
N ILE A 27 -0.58 -22.82 -53.40
CA ILE A 27 -1.07 -22.67 -52.03
C ILE A 27 -2.60 -22.85 -52.04
N PRO A 28 -3.16 -23.82 -51.27
CA PRO A 28 -4.60 -23.99 -51.14
C PRO A 28 -5.29 -22.69 -50.73
N PRO A 29 -6.49 -22.39 -51.24
CA PRO A 29 -7.18 -21.13 -50.95
C PRO A 29 -7.50 -20.94 -49.45
N GLU A 30 -7.48 -22.00 -48.64
CA GLU A 30 -7.65 -21.94 -47.18
C GLU A 30 -6.38 -21.45 -46.44
N ILE A 31 -5.22 -21.46 -47.10
CA ILE A 31 -3.93 -21.02 -46.54
C ILE A 31 -3.61 -19.65 -47.11
N ALA A 32 -3.40 -18.67 -46.22
CA ALA A 32 -3.04 -17.32 -46.64
C ALA A 32 -1.63 -17.30 -47.25
N ARG A 33 -1.49 -16.60 -48.36
CA ARG A 33 -0.19 -16.33 -49.00
C ARG A 33 0.57 -15.24 -48.24
N ASP A 34 1.89 -15.17 -48.41
CA ASP A 34 2.73 -14.18 -47.71
C ASP A 34 2.25 -12.73 -47.93
N THR A 35 1.90 -12.38 -49.17
CA THR A 35 1.36 -11.05 -49.50
C THR A 35 0.04 -10.75 -48.78
N GLU A 36 -0.80 -11.77 -48.58
CA GLU A 36 -2.07 -11.63 -47.85
C GLU A 36 -1.85 -11.50 -46.36
N VAL A 37 -0.86 -12.22 -45.81
CA VAL A 37 -0.44 -12.11 -44.41
C VAL A 37 0.11 -10.72 -44.14
N ASP A 38 1.01 -10.21 -44.98
CA ASP A 38 1.57 -8.85 -44.86
C ASP A 38 0.46 -7.79 -44.93
N SER A 39 -0.47 -7.94 -45.88
CA SER A 39 -1.62 -7.03 -46.02
C SER A 39 -2.51 -7.04 -44.78
N LYS A 40 -2.75 -8.21 -44.17
CA LYS A 40 -3.53 -8.35 -42.94
C LYS A 40 -2.81 -7.76 -41.74
N ILE A 41 -1.49 -7.91 -41.63
CA ILE A 41 -0.67 -7.31 -40.58
C ILE A 41 -0.71 -5.78 -40.68
N VAL A 42 -0.54 -5.22 -41.88
CA VAL A 42 -0.63 -3.77 -42.10
C VAL A 42 -2.04 -3.26 -41.77
N THR A 43 -3.08 -3.95 -42.25
CA THR A 43 -4.48 -3.59 -41.94
C THR A 43 -4.74 -3.60 -40.44
N HIS A 44 -4.25 -4.62 -39.72
CA HIS A 44 -4.41 -4.71 -38.28
C HIS A 44 -3.65 -3.60 -37.54
N LYS A 45 -2.42 -3.29 -37.98
CA LYS A 45 -1.59 -2.23 -37.41
C LYS A 45 -2.25 -0.85 -37.56
N ASP A 46 -2.89 -0.59 -38.69
CA ASP A 46 -3.49 0.71 -38.99
C ASP A 46 -4.93 0.84 -38.45
N ASP A 47 -5.53 -0.26 -37.97
CA ASP A 47 -6.82 -0.24 -37.29
C ASP A 47 -6.69 0.28 -35.85
N ALA A 48 -6.72 1.60 -35.70
CA ALA A 48 -6.74 2.26 -34.41
C ALA A 48 -7.96 1.88 -33.54
N SER A 49 -9.04 1.37 -34.13
CA SER A 49 -10.24 0.91 -33.41
C SER A 49 -10.03 -0.46 -32.75
N ALA A 50 -9.13 -1.29 -33.29
CA ALA A 50 -8.75 -2.58 -32.71
C ALA A 50 -8.06 -2.41 -31.34
N HIS A 51 -7.39 -1.28 -31.11
CA HIS A 51 -6.66 -0.96 -29.88
C HIS A 51 -7.41 0.08 -29.03
N HIS A 52 -8.58 -0.29 -28.48
CA HIS A 52 -9.38 0.49 -27.50
C HIS A 52 -10.56 1.31 -28.04
N ALA A 53 -11.59 0.63 -28.57
CA ALA A 53 -12.91 1.22 -28.77
C ALA A 53 -13.72 1.44 -27.47
N LYS A 54 -13.29 0.90 -26.31
CA LYS A 54 -14.12 0.95 -25.09
C LYS A 54 -13.97 2.26 -24.31
N TYR A 55 -12.76 2.81 -24.24
CA TYR A 55 -12.44 4.11 -23.66
C TYR A 55 -11.18 4.66 -24.33
N THR A 56 -11.22 5.91 -24.77
CA THR A 56 -10.02 6.71 -25.03
C THR A 56 -9.27 6.93 -23.71
N ASP A 57 -7.96 7.20 -23.77
CA ASP A 57 -7.16 7.50 -22.57
C ASP A 57 -7.78 8.65 -21.76
N ALA A 58 -8.31 9.67 -22.46
CA ALA A 58 -9.02 10.78 -21.84
C ALA A 58 -10.28 10.35 -21.06
N GLU A 59 -11.04 9.36 -21.55
CA GLU A 59 -12.21 8.81 -20.84
C GLU A 59 -11.81 7.91 -19.67
N ALA A 60 -10.68 7.23 -19.76
CA ALA A 60 -10.12 6.45 -18.66
C ALA A 60 -9.67 7.38 -17.52
N ASP A 61 -8.94 8.45 -17.85
CA ASP A 61 -8.49 9.47 -16.91
C ASP A 61 -9.67 10.19 -16.25
N ALA A 62 -10.64 10.65 -17.04
CA ALA A 62 -11.84 11.30 -16.50
C ALA A 62 -12.62 10.40 -15.54
N ARG A 63 -12.66 9.08 -15.78
CA ARG A 63 -13.28 8.11 -14.86
C ARG A 63 -12.46 7.87 -13.62
N ALA A 64 -11.13 7.86 -13.73
CA ALA A 64 -10.24 7.75 -12.57
C ALA A 64 -10.40 8.98 -11.67
N ASP A 65 -10.34 10.18 -12.25
CA ASP A 65 -10.51 11.44 -11.53
C ASP A 65 -11.88 11.54 -10.85
N ALA A 66 -12.95 11.17 -11.55
CA ALA A 66 -14.30 11.15 -10.97
C ALA A 66 -14.42 10.18 -9.78
N LYS A 67 -13.74 9.02 -9.83
CA LYS A 67 -13.69 8.08 -8.71
C LYS A 67 -12.89 8.63 -7.52
N VAL A 68 -11.75 9.27 -7.78
CA VAL A 68 -10.93 9.90 -6.73
C VAL A 68 -11.72 11.01 -6.05
N ALA A 69 -12.36 11.90 -6.82
CA ALA A 69 -13.19 12.97 -6.27
C ALA A 69 -14.37 12.45 -5.43
N THR A 70 -14.96 11.32 -5.82
CA THR A 70 -16.01 10.66 -5.02
C THR A 70 -15.46 10.18 -3.69
N HIS A 71 -14.23 9.65 -3.67
CA HIS A 71 -13.61 9.15 -2.44
C HIS A 71 -13.16 10.29 -1.51
N ASP A 72 -12.69 11.41 -2.06
CA ASP A 72 -12.31 12.61 -1.30
C ASP A 72 -13.52 13.34 -0.70
N GLY A 73 -14.67 13.30 -1.38
CA GLY A 73 -15.92 13.91 -0.92
C GLY A 73 -16.73 13.08 0.08
N LEU A 74 -16.39 11.79 0.25
CA LEU A 74 -17.05 10.93 1.22
C LEU A 74 -16.50 11.24 2.62
N ALA A 75 -17.35 11.81 3.47
CA ALA A 75 -17.08 11.84 4.90
C ALA A 75 -16.77 10.42 5.36
N SER A 76 -15.63 10.25 6.05
CA SER A 76 -15.26 8.94 6.60
C SER A 76 -16.46 8.34 7.34
N PRO A 77 -16.80 7.05 7.12
CA PRO A 77 -17.90 6.40 7.82
C PRO A 77 -17.71 6.40 9.35
N HIS A 78 -16.49 6.71 9.79
CA HIS A 78 -16.18 7.06 11.15
C HIS A 78 -16.24 8.58 11.31
N ALA A 79 -17.31 9.10 11.94
CA ALA A 79 -17.46 10.53 12.25
C ALA A 79 -16.25 11.12 13.02
N ALA A 80 -15.51 10.27 13.74
CA ALA A 80 -14.27 10.62 14.43
C ALA A 80 -13.09 10.92 13.48
N ALA A 81 -13.14 10.42 12.24
CA ALA A 81 -12.09 10.59 11.24
C ALA A 81 -12.38 11.73 10.26
N THR A 82 -13.32 12.64 10.53
CA THR A 82 -13.43 13.91 9.77
C THR A 82 -12.43 14.96 10.28
N ALA A 83 -11.79 14.72 11.41
CA ALA A 83 -10.71 15.54 11.97
C ALA A 83 -9.32 15.11 11.47
N ILE A 84 -9.14 14.74 10.19
CA ILE A 84 -7.82 14.33 9.67
C ILE A 84 -6.96 15.56 9.36
N GLY A 85 -6.58 16.24 10.43
CA GLY A 85 -5.35 17.02 10.53
C GLY A 85 -4.33 16.38 11.48
N GLY A 86 -4.54 15.15 11.96
CA GLY A 86 -3.71 14.57 13.02
C GLY A 86 -3.75 13.04 13.05
N LYS A 87 -2.58 12.43 13.24
CA LYS A 87 -2.29 10.99 13.14
C LYS A 87 -3.21 10.16 14.05
N THR A 88 -3.83 9.11 13.52
CA THR A 88 -4.58 8.13 14.31
C THR A 88 -3.65 7.05 14.86
N LEU A 89 -3.86 6.65 16.11
CA LEU A 89 -3.22 5.45 16.68
C LEU A 89 -4.26 4.33 16.74
N GLY A 90 -3.93 3.19 16.14
CA GLY A 90 -4.69 1.96 16.34
C GLY A 90 -4.51 1.47 17.77
N LEU A 91 -5.61 1.29 18.47
CA LEU A 91 -5.62 0.70 19.81
C LEU A 91 -5.71 -0.83 19.71
N ALA A 92 -5.21 -1.52 20.74
CA ALA A 92 -5.14 -2.98 20.76
C ALA A 92 -6.52 -3.68 20.76
N ASP A 93 -7.59 -2.95 21.06
CA ASP A 93 -8.98 -3.41 21.01
C ASP A 93 -9.64 -3.19 19.63
N GLY A 94 -8.87 -2.72 18.63
CA GLY A 94 -9.38 -2.37 17.32
C GLY A 94 -10.03 -0.99 17.26
N GLY A 95 -10.02 -0.23 18.36
CA GLY A 95 -10.45 1.16 18.40
C GLY A 95 -9.48 2.11 17.70
N ILE A 96 -9.99 3.25 17.25
CA ILE A 96 -9.18 4.34 16.70
C ILE A 96 -9.21 5.50 17.69
N ALA A 97 -8.05 5.87 18.24
CA ALA A 97 -7.92 7.09 19.04
C ALA A 97 -7.67 8.28 18.10
N VAL A 98 -8.53 9.30 18.20
CA VAL A 98 -8.27 10.61 17.62
C VAL A 98 -7.35 11.36 18.58
N LEU A 99 -6.16 11.70 18.12
CA LEU A 99 -5.21 12.49 18.91
C LEU A 99 -5.56 13.98 18.75
N PRO A 100 -5.63 14.75 19.84
CA PRO A 100 -5.76 16.20 19.75
C PRO A 100 -4.49 16.82 19.15
N GLU A 101 -4.61 18.02 18.60
CA GLU A 101 -3.46 18.79 18.11
C GLU A 101 -2.63 19.30 19.30
N ALA A 102 -1.33 19.02 19.28
CA ALA A 102 -0.38 19.51 20.28
C ALA A 102 0.49 20.61 19.63
N THR A 103 0.58 21.77 20.27
CA THR A 103 1.47 22.86 19.83
C THR A 103 2.90 22.61 20.29
N GLU A 104 3.85 23.40 19.78
CA GLU A 104 5.25 23.36 20.26
C GLU A 104 5.29 23.55 21.79
N GLY A 105 6.03 22.68 22.48
CA GLY A 105 6.10 22.64 23.95
C GLY A 105 4.96 21.87 24.63
N GLN A 106 4.07 21.21 23.88
CA GLN A 106 3.06 20.31 24.42
C GLN A 106 3.37 18.84 24.15
N VAL A 107 2.89 17.96 25.04
CA VAL A 107 2.88 16.50 24.87
C VAL A 107 1.45 15.97 24.93
N LEU A 108 1.20 14.87 24.22
CA LEU A 108 -0.06 14.15 24.33
C LEU A 108 -0.03 13.25 25.57
N LYS A 109 -0.96 13.47 26.49
CA LYS A 109 -1.13 12.66 27.69
C LYS A 109 -2.48 11.95 27.68
N ARG A 110 -2.56 10.82 28.38
CA ARG A 110 -3.80 10.06 28.56
C ARG A 110 -4.48 10.51 29.85
N GLY A 111 -5.49 11.37 29.73
CA GLY A 111 -6.36 11.80 30.82
C GLY A 111 -7.51 10.82 31.06
N ALA A 112 -8.38 11.14 32.03
CA ALA A 112 -9.49 10.28 32.47
C ALA A 112 -10.54 10.02 31.37
N ALA A 113 -10.71 10.96 30.44
CA ALA A 113 -11.69 10.89 29.36
C ALA A 113 -11.08 10.58 27.98
N GLY A 114 -9.75 10.43 27.88
CA GLY A 114 -9.07 10.20 26.60
C GLY A 114 -7.71 10.86 26.49
N TRP A 115 -7.23 11.06 25.25
CA TRP A 115 -5.99 11.79 24.97
C TRP A 115 -6.23 13.30 25.01
N GLU A 116 -5.35 14.03 25.69
CA GLU A 116 -5.37 15.49 25.80
C GLU A 116 -3.96 16.05 25.58
N ALA A 117 -3.87 17.25 24.99
CA ALA A 117 -2.61 17.98 24.89
C ALA A 117 -2.35 18.72 26.21
N GLY A 118 -1.17 18.53 26.79
CA GLY A 118 -0.73 19.22 28.01
C GLY A 118 0.67 19.78 27.84
N GLY A 119 1.05 20.73 28.69
CA GLY A 119 2.43 21.23 28.70
C GLY A 119 3.43 20.09 28.94
N VAL A 120 4.59 20.15 28.29
CA VAL A 120 5.73 19.31 28.67
C VAL A 120 5.98 19.54 30.16
N PRO A 121 5.99 18.50 31.02
CA PRO A 121 6.35 18.70 32.42
C PRO A 121 7.73 19.34 32.48
N ALA A 122 7.79 20.56 33.02
CA ALA A 122 8.96 21.43 32.89
C ALA A 122 10.22 20.77 33.46
N GLU A 123 10.09 19.99 34.53
CA GLU A 123 11.17 19.21 35.16
C GLU A 123 10.60 17.97 35.87
N ILE A 124 11.26 16.81 35.75
CA ILE A 124 10.97 15.65 36.61
C ILE A 124 11.68 15.91 37.94
N THR A 125 10.91 16.20 38.99
CA THR A 125 11.48 16.41 40.32
C THR A 125 11.93 15.10 40.94
N VAL A 126 13.12 15.07 41.53
CA VAL A 126 13.66 13.91 42.26
C VAL A 126 13.60 14.17 43.75
N TYR A 127 12.83 13.35 44.47
CA TYR A 127 12.70 13.38 45.92
C TYR A 127 13.59 12.32 46.56
N LYS A 128 14.40 12.72 47.54
CA LYS A 128 15.10 11.81 48.46
C LYS A 128 14.49 11.98 49.85
N ALA A 129 13.62 11.06 50.25
CA ALA A 129 12.87 11.16 51.50
C ALA A 129 12.48 9.77 52.01
N GLU A 130 12.28 9.63 53.32
CA GLU A 130 11.81 8.38 53.95
C GLU A 130 10.32 8.15 53.71
N THR A 131 9.54 9.22 53.54
CA THR A 131 8.10 9.16 53.29
C THR A 131 7.77 9.52 51.85
N GLU A 132 6.78 8.83 51.30
CA GLU A 132 6.29 9.10 49.95
C GLU A 132 5.78 10.55 49.81
N PRO A 133 6.28 11.33 48.83
CA PRO A 133 5.81 12.69 48.60
C PRO A 133 4.44 12.69 47.93
N ALA A 134 3.61 13.67 48.27
CA ALA A 134 2.39 13.96 47.52
C ALA A 134 2.78 14.65 46.20
N ILE A 135 2.47 14.01 45.07
CA ILE A 135 2.79 14.55 43.75
C ILE A 135 1.53 15.20 43.18
N ALA A 136 1.68 16.43 42.70
CA ALA A 136 0.59 17.18 42.06
C ALA A 136 -0.07 16.36 40.95
N ALA A 137 -1.37 16.55 40.75
CA ALA A 137 -2.05 16.01 39.59
C ALA A 137 -1.31 16.40 38.30
N ASP A 138 -1.18 15.47 37.36
CA ASP A 138 -0.48 15.65 36.09
C ASP A 138 1.05 15.85 36.18
N ALA A 139 1.65 15.66 37.36
CA ALA A 139 3.10 15.70 37.52
C ALA A 139 3.72 14.29 37.58
N VAL A 140 4.97 14.19 37.12
CA VAL A 140 5.80 13.00 37.22
C VAL A 140 7.03 13.33 38.06
N ALA A 141 7.34 12.45 39.00
CA ALA A 141 8.48 12.60 39.89
C ALA A 141 9.20 11.27 40.08
N MET A 142 10.49 11.33 40.40
CA MET A 142 11.21 10.17 40.93
C MET A 142 11.29 10.28 42.45
N TRP A 143 11.00 9.20 43.16
CA TRP A 143 11.20 9.14 44.61
C TRP A 143 12.18 8.04 44.95
N CYS A 144 13.29 8.42 45.57
CA CYS A 144 14.23 7.52 46.21
C CYS A 144 13.87 7.42 47.70
N ASP A 145 13.30 6.30 48.09
CA ASP A 145 12.98 5.95 49.48
C ASP A 145 14.29 5.69 50.23
N THR A 146 14.65 6.62 51.12
CA THR A 146 15.89 6.52 51.90
C THR A 146 15.78 5.52 53.06
N ALA A 147 14.58 5.12 53.46
CA ALA A 147 14.37 4.12 54.51
C ALA A 147 14.53 2.69 53.95
N ASN A 148 14.07 2.45 52.73
CA ASN A 148 14.07 1.11 52.12
C ASN A 148 15.04 0.94 50.95
N THR A 149 15.81 1.97 50.59
CA THR A 149 16.78 1.98 49.48
C THR A 149 16.17 1.61 48.12
N ARG A 150 14.90 1.94 47.90
CA ARG A 150 14.16 1.68 46.65
C ARG A 150 13.91 2.98 45.89
N SER A 151 13.79 2.88 44.58
CA SER A 151 13.44 4.03 43.73
C SER A 151 12.15 3.76 42.97
N TRP A 152 11.32 4.79 42.85
CA TRP A 152 10.02 4.72 42.21
C TRP A 152 9.87 5.86 41.21
N LEU A 153 9.32 5.56 40.04
CA LEU A 153 8.70 6.56 39.18
C LEU A 153 7.25 6.75 39.64
N ILE A 154 6.90 7.98 40.04
CA ILE A 154 5.59 8.34 40.58
C ILE A 154 4.84 9.21 39.57
N PHE A 155 3.58 8.85 39.32
CA PHE A 155 2.62 9.63 38.55
C PHE A 155 1.54 10.15 39.49
N GLY A 156 1.46 11.46 39.67
CA GLY A 156 0.45 12.10 40.53
C GLY A 156 -0.89 12.25 39.81
N THR A 157 -1.98 11.84 40.46
CA THR A 157 -3.33 11.91 39.86
C THR A 157 -4.24 12.96 40.49
N ASP A 158 -4.08 13.23 41.80
CA ASP A 158 -4.99 14.11 42.54
C ASP A 158 -4.27 15.06 43.53
N GLY A 159 -2.94 15.07 43.54
CA GLY A 159 -2.16 15.89 44.49
C GLY A 159 -1.98 15.28 45.87
N THR A 160 -2.39 14.02 46.09
CA THR A 160 -2.26 13.31 47.37
C THR A 160 -1.38 12.06 47.23
N VAL A 161 -0.82 11.59 48.35
CA VAL A 161 -0.08 10.30 48.39
C VAL A 161 -0.97 9.13 47.98
N GLY A 162 -2.26 9.16 48.32
CA GLY A 162 -3.22 8.11 47.97
C GLY A 162 -3.53 8.03 46.48
N GLY A 163 -3.41 9.16 45.76
CA GLY A 163 -3.60 9.22 44.31
C GLY A 163 -2.40 8.74 43.50
N ASN A 164 -1.20 8.69 44.10
CA ASN A 164 0.02 8.31 43.39
C ASN A 164 -0.08 6.92 42.75
N LYS A 165 0.34 6.83 41.48
CA LYS A 165 0.64 5.55 40.82
C LYS A 165 2.16 5.38 40.75
N LYS A 166 2.64 4.19 41.13
CA LYS A 166 4.07 3.91 41.30
C LYS A 166 4.54 2.78 40.41
N VAL A 167 5.73 2.94 39.84
CA VAL A 167 6.48 1.88 39.15
C VAL A 167 7.85 1.80 39.81
N GLU A 168 8.23 0.61 40.28
CA GLU A 168 9.57 0.37 40.85
C GLU A 168 10.60 0.41 39.72
N MET A 169 11.73 1.06 39.96
CA MET A 169 12.85 1.19 39.02
C MET A 169 14.06 0.37 39.44
#